data_AF-A0A7W7YS95-F1
#
_entry.id   AF-A0A7W7YS95-F1
#
_cell.length_a   1.000
_cell.length_b   1.000
_cell.length_c   1.000
_cell.angle_alpha   90.00
_cell.angle_beta   90.00
_cell.angle_gamma   90.00
#
_symmetry.space_group_name_H-M   'P 1'
#
loop_
_entity.id
_entity.type
_entity.pdbx_description
1 polymer ?
#
loop_
_entity_poly.entity_id
_entity_poly.type
_entity_poly.pdbx_seq_one_letter_code
_entity_poly.pdbx_strand_id
1 'polypeptide(L)'
;MNTGTLMIILMLLPGGGYSSSFVGTDTPQECEQRLARIRPILEGGTAELKEAGCYATTATFDDFDHDPPADAPRHTFLLTLTGDRATVRKLASEADCRAALEQAERSAGQSRYCTTSTQDMTGGGD
;
A
#
# COMPACT_ATOMS: atom_id res chain seq x y z
N MET A 1 2.28 1.88 21.38
CA MET A 1 1.79 1.39 20.08
C MET A 1 2.93 0.59 19.46
N ASN A 2 2.67 -0.65 19.05
CA ASN A 2 3.70 -1.50 18.46
C ASN A 2 3.83 -1.14 16.98
N THR A 3 5.00 -0.66 16.56
CA THR A 3 5.30 -0.38 15.16
C THR A 3 5.78 -1.66 14.50
N GLY A 4 5.11 -2.09 13.42
CA GLY A 4 5.51 -3.23 12.58
C GLY A 4 6.23 -2.78 11.32
N THR A 5 6.67 -3.75 10.52
CA THR A 5 7.16 -3.50 9.16
C THR A 5 6.12 -3.97 8.14
N LEU A 6 5.72 -3.09 7.24
CA LEU A 6 4.79 -3.38 6.17
C LEU A 6 5.51 -3.27 4.82
N MET A 7 5.50 -4.38 4.07
CA MET A 7 5.81 -4.32 2.65
C MET A 7 4.62 -3.72 1.92
N ILE A 8 4.88 -2.73 1.09
CA ILE A 8 3.87 -2.06 0.28
C ILE A 8 4.28 -2.18 -1.18
N ILE A 9 3.37 -2.72 -2.00
CA ILE A 9 3.52 -2.83 -3.44
C ILE A 9 2.41 -2.01 -4.08
N LEU A 10 2.77 -1.03 -4.92
CA LEU A 10 1.83 -0.23 -5.69
C LEU A 10 2.00 -0.51 -7.18
N MET A 11 0.91 -0.92 -7.82
CA MET A 11 0.86 -1.13 -9.27
C MET A 11 -0.07 -0.10 -9.90
N LEU A 12 0.28 0.43 -11.07
CA LEU A 12 -0.62 1.23 -11.89
C LEU A 12 -1.58 0.29 -12.65
N LEU A 13 -2.88 0.55 -12.53
CA LEU A 13 -3.90 -0.25 -13.22
C LEU A 13 -4.10 0.18 -14.68
N PRO A 14 -4.44 -0.76 -15.59
CA PRO A 14 -4.92 -0.42 -16.92
C PRO A 14 -6.20 0.42 -16.81
N GLY A 15 -6.14 1.68 -17.25
CA GLY A 15 -7.23 2.65 -17.06
C GLY A 15 -6.97 3.73 -16.00
N GLY A 16 -5.83 3.65 -15.30
CA GLY A 16 -5.39 4.63 -14.31
C GLY A 16 -5.74 4.23 -12.87
N GLY A 17 -5.18 4.97 -11.92
CA GLY A 17 -5.29 4.64 -10.48
C GLY A 17 -4.31 3.55 -10.04
N TYR A 18 -4.18 3.38 -8.73
CA TYR A 18 -3.20 2.45 -8.14
C TYR A 18 -3.88 1.30 -7.43
N SER A 19 -3.42 0.07 -7.67
CA SER A 19 -3.70 -1.08 -6.81
C SER A 19 -2.59 -1.24 -5.78
N SER A 20 -2.95 -1.60 -4.56
CA SER A 20 -2.01 -1.86 -3.46
C SER A 20 -2.12 -3.28 -2.94
N SER A 21 -0.97 -3.82 -2.56
CA SER A 21 -0.85 -5.02 -1.76
C SER A 21 -0.01 -4.72 -0.52
N PHE A 22 -0.41 -5.27 0.61
CA PHE A 22 0.16 -5.02 1.92
C PHE A 22 0.59 -6.34 2.56
N VAL A 23 1.86 -6.48 2.91
CA VAL A 23 2.35 -7.71 3.56
C VAL A 23 3.05 -7.36 4.86
N GLY A 24 2.43 -7.74 5.99
CA GLY A 24 3.02 -7.60 7.31
C GLY A 24 4.25 -8.50 7.47
N THR A 25 5.28 -7.98 8.12
CA THR A 25 6.52 -8.71 8.43
C THR A 25 7.02 -8.33 9.81
N ASP A 26 7.75 -9.25 10.45
CA ASP A 26 8.20 -9.04 11.83
C ASP A 26 9.37 -8.06 11.90
N THR A 27 10.20 -8.02 10.85
CA THR A 27 11.40 -7.17 10.80
C THR A 27 11.64 -6.53 9.43
N PRO A 28 12.33 -5.37 9.39
CA PRO A 28 12.78 -4.76 8.13
C PRO A 28 13.61 -5.70 7.26
N GLN A 29 14.51 -6.47 7.87
CA GLN A 29 15.38 -7.39 7.15
C GLN A 29 14.58 -8.51 6.46
N GLU A 30 13.59 -9.07 7.13
CA GLU A 30 12.71 -10.08 6.54
C GLU A 30 11.92 -9.51 5.38
N CYS A 31 11.38 -8.30 5.54
CA CYS A 31 10.68 -7.59 4.49
C CYS A 31 11.55 -7.40 3.25
N GLU A 32 12.76 -6.87 3.40
CA GLU A 32 13.68 -6.63 2.29
C GLU A 32 14.06 -7.94 1.57
N GLN A 33 14.27 -9.02 2.32
CA GLN A 33 14.55 -10.33 1.73
C GLN A 33 13.37 -10.88 0.92
N ARG A 34 12.14 -10.73 1.44
CA ARG A 34 10.92 -11.12 0.72
C ARG A 34 10.75 -10.26 -0.54
N LEU A 35 10.92 -8.95 -0.42
CA LEU A 35 10.81 -7.99 -1.51
C LEU A 35 11.82 -8.27 -2.62
N ALA A 36 13.09 -8.52 -2.27
CA ALA A 36 14.14 -8.84 -3.23
C ALA A 36 13.83 -10.11 -4.06
N ARG A 37 13.13 -11.09 -3.49
CA ARG A 37 12.73 -12.31 -4.22
C ARG A 37 11.62 -12.05 -5.24
N ILE A 38 10.69 -11.17 -4.92
CA ILE A 38 9.51 -10.91 -5.78
C ILE A 38 9.72 -9.74 -6.75
N ARG A 39 10.64 -8.82 -6.46
CA ARG A 39 10.89 -7.62 -7.28
C ARG A 39 11.10 -7.93 -8.78
N PRO A 40 11.91 -8.95 -9.18
CA PRO A 40 12.05 -9.29 -10.60
C PRO A 40 10.74 -9.75 -11.25
N ILE A 41 9.84 -10.37 -10.49
CA ILE A 41 8.52 -10.79 -10.98
C ILE A 41 7.61 -9.58 -11.18
N LEU A 42 7.64 -8.63 -10.23
CA LEU A 42 6.87 -7.39 -10.30
C LEU A 42 7.33 -6.53 -11.49
N GLU A 43 8.64 -6.40 -11.70
CA GLU A 43 9.23 -5.61 -12.79
C GLU A 43 9.07 -6.28 -14.17
N GLY A 44 8.97 -7.61 -14.22
CA GLY A 44 8.71 -8.37 -15.45
C GLY A 44 7.23 -8.51 -15.81
N GLY A 45 6.32 -8.00 -14.96
CA GLY A 45 4.88 -8.08 -15.16
C GLY A 45 4.35 -7.13 -16.24
N THR A 46 3.08 -7.30 -16.59
CA THR A 46 2.39 -6.44 -17.58
C THR A 46 1.86 -5.13 -16.99
N ALA A 47 1.75 -5.05 -15.67
CA ALA A 47 1.36 -3.83 -14.97
C ALA A 47 2.61 -3.03 -14.55
N GLU A 48 2.54 -1.70 -14.62
CA GLU A 48 3.65 -0.84 -14.22
C GLU A 48 3.78 -0.82 -12.69
N LEU A 49 4.97 -1.17 -12.19
CA LEU A 49 5.31 -1.07 -10.78
C LEU A 49 5.60 0.39 -10.41
N LYS A 50 4.78 0.97 -9.54
CA LYS A 50 4.93 2.36 -9.09
C LYS A 50 5.83 2.49 -7.87
N GLU A 51 5.65 1.61 -6.90
CA GLU A 51 6.37 1.61 -5.62
C GLU A 51 6.48 0.19 -5.11
N ALA A 52 7.63 -0.15 -4.52
CA ALA A 52 7.81 -1.41 -3.81
C ALA A 52 8.86 -1.20 -2.72
N GLY A 53 8.42 -1.26 -1.47
CA GLY A 53 9.29 -0.94 -0.34
C GLY A 53 8.80 -1.50 0.98
N CYS A 54 9.67 -1.42 1.98
CA CYS A 54 9.42 -1.84 3.34
C CYS A 54 9.36 -0.63 4.26
N TYR A 55 8.26 -0.47 4.97
CA TYR A 55 7.99 0.74 5.75
C TYR A 55 7.59 0.41 7.18
N ALA A 56 8.12 1.19 8.13
CA ALA A 56 7.63 1.19 9.49
C ALA A 56 6.23 1.80 9.55
N THR A 57 5.29 1.10 10.18
CA THR A 57 3.89 1.54 10.28
C THR A 57 3.19 0.95 11.49
N THR A 58 2.05 1.51 11.86
CA THR A 58 1.10 0.93 12.82
C THR A 58 -0.04 0.18 12.12
N ALA A 59 -0.21 0.36 10.80
CA ALA A 59 -1.27 -0.28 10.03
C ALA A 59 -1.04 -1.78 9.90
N THR A 60 -2.13 -2.54 10.02
CA THR A 60 -2.18 -4.00 9.88
C THR A 60 -3.31 -4.36 8.92
N PHE A 61 -3.09 -5.42 8.15
CA PHE A 61 -3.98 -5.88 7.10
C PHE A 61 -4.28 -7.36 7.30
N ASP A 62 -5.36 -7.83 6.69
CA ASP A 62 -5.58 -9.26 6.49
C ASP A 62 -4.55 -9.86 5.51
N ASP A 63 -4.56 -11.19 5.44
CA ASP A 63 -3.64 -11.93 4.59
C ASP A 63 -3.87 -11.60 3.11
N PHE A 64 -2.77 -11.48 2.37
CA PHE A 64 -2.82 -11.25 0.93
C PHE A 64 -3.29 -12.52 0.20
N ASP A 65 -4.32 -12.37 -0.63
CA ASP A 65 -4.80 -13.42 -1.54
C ASP A 65 -4.30 -13.14 -2.97
N HIS A 66 -3.65 -14.12 -3.57
CA HIS A 66 -3.16 -14.06 -4.95
C HIS A 66 -4.28 -14.25 -5.99
N ASP A 67 -5.41 -14.85 -5.60
CA ASP A 67 -6.53 -15.15 -6.49
C ASP A 67 -7.87 -14.88 -5.78
N PRO A 68 -8.11 -13.61 -5.37
CA PRO A 68 -9.35 -13.26 -4.69
C PRO A 68 -10.54 -13.50 -5.62
N PRO A 69 -11.72 -13.86 -5.08
CA PRO A 69 -12.95 -13.96 -5.86
C PRO A 69 -13.21 -12.69 -6.69
N ALA A 70 -13.84 -12.85 -7.87
CA ALA A 70 -14.10 -11.73 -8.77
C ALA A 70 -15.00 -10.63 -8.15
N ASP A 71 -15.78 -10.99 -7.13
CA ASP A 71 -16.66 -10.11 -6.35
C ASP A 71 -16.06 -9.69 -4.99
N ALA A 72 -14.77 -9.97 -4.75
CA ALA A 72 -14.10 -9.56 -3.52
C ALA A 72 -14.22 -8.03 -3.32
N PRO A 73 -14.56 -7.58 -2.10
CA PRO A 73 -14.69 -6.16 -1.83
C PRO A 73 -13.37 -5.46 -2.09
N ARG A 74 -13.45 -4.26 -2.71
CA ARG A 74 -12.29 -3.38 -2.85
C ARG A 74 -12.40 -2.22 -1.86
N HIS A 75 -11.33 -1.99 -1.14
CA HIS A 75 -11.21 -0.94 -0.15
C HIS A 75 -10.32 0.17 -0.67
N THR A 76 -10.68 1.42 -0.38
CA THR A 76 -9.90 2.60 -0.75
C THR A 76 -9.00 3.03 0.40
N PHE A 77 -7.74 3.33 0.08
CA PHE A 77 -6.76 3.81 1.03
C PHE A 77 -6.06 5.07 0.52
N LEU A 78 -5.81 6.00 1.45
CA LEU A 78 -4.79 7.02 1.29
C LEU A 78 -3.49 6.50 1.91
N LEU A 79 -2.51 6.28 1.06
CA LEU A 79 -1.16 5.92 1.46
C LEU A 79 -0.27 7.15 1.47
N THR A 80 0.45 7.35 2.57
CA THR A 80 1.46 8.41 2.70
C THR A 80 2.80 7.79 3.08
N LEU A 81 3.82 8.04 2.26
CA LEU A 81 5.19 7.56 2.44
C LEU A 81 6.10 8.73 2.77
N THR A 82 6.87 8.61 3.84
CA THR A 82 7.85 9.61 4.27
C THR A 82 9.11 8.89 4.76
N GLY A 83 10.17 8.88 3.94
CA GLY A 83 11.39 8.14 4.25
C GLY A 83 11.12 6.63 4.37
N ASP A 84 11.41 6.07 5.54
CA ASP A 84 11.21 4.66 5.88
C ASP A 84 9.86 4.38 6.59
N ARG A 85 8.93 5.35 6.59
CA ARG A 85 7.64 5.25 7.26
C ARG A 85 6.47 5.32 6.30
N ALA A 86 5.41 4.59 6.64
CA ALA A 86 4.13 4.65 5.95
C ALA A 86 2.99 4.91 6.95
N THR A 87 2.09 5.82 6.60
CA THR A 87 0.75 5.90 7.19
C THR A 87 -0.28 5.49 6.15
N VAL A 88 -1.26 4.70 6.58
CA VAL A 88 -2.34 4.23 5.72
C VAL A 88 -3.66 4.57 6.38
N ARG A 89 -4.55 5.22 5.64
CA ARG A 89 -5.90 5.57 6.11
C ARG A 89 -6.94 4.96 5.19
N LYS A 90 -7.85 4.16 5.74
CA LYS A 90 -9.02 3.66 5.02
C LYS A 90 -10.02 4.79 4.80
N LEU A 91 -10.54 4.90 3.58
CA LEU A 91 -11.50 5.93 3.19
C LEU A 91 -12.76 5.27 2.63
N ALA A 92 -13.88 6.00 2.72
CA ALA A 92 -15.18 5.48 2.28
C ALA A 92 -15.26 5.35 0.76
N SER A 93 -14.54 6.18 0.01
CA SER A 93 -14.53 6.16 -1.45
C SER A 93 -13.25 6.71 -2.06
N GLU A 94 -13.03 6.41 -3.35
CA GLU A 94 -11.97 7.03 -4.13
C GLU A 94 -12.12 8.55 -4.26
N ALA A 95 -13.35 9.07 -4.26
CA ALA A 95 -13.60 10.50 -4.31
C ALA A 95 -13.09 11.20 -3.05
N ASP A 96 -13.35 10.62 -1.87
CA ASP A 96 -12.84 11.13 -0.59
C ASP A 96 -11.31 11.08 -0.55
N CYS A 97 -10.73 10.03 -1.15
CA CYS A 97 -9.28 9.94 -1.26
C CYS A 97 -8.68 11.04 -2.14
N ARG A 98 -9.25 11.27 -3.32
CA ARG A 98 -8.79 12.34 -4.22
C ARG A 98 -8.91 13.71 -3.55
N ALA A 99 -10.03 13.97 -2.87
CA ALA A 99 -10.20 15.20 -2.10
C ALA A 99 -9.12 15.36 -1.01
N ALA A 100 -8.78 14.28 -0.30
CA ALA A 100 -7.72 14.29 0.70
C ALA A 100 -6.32 14.56 0.11
N LEU A 101 -6.03 14.10 -1.12
CA LEU A 101 -4.79 14.42 -1.82
C LEU A 101 -4.69 15.90 -2.19
N GLU A 102 -5.82 16.52 -2.56
CA GLU A 102 -5.89 17.93 -2.99
C GLU A 102 -5.79 18.90 -1.81
N GLN A 103 -6.37 18.55 -0.66
CA GLN A 103 -6.45 19.42 0.51
C GLN A 103 -5.17 19.47 1.34
N ALA A 104 -4.30 18.48 1.23
CA ALA A 104 -3.19 18.33 2.15
C ALA A 104 -1.90 18.94 1.57
N GLU A 105 -1.28 19.87 2.31
CA GLU A 105 0.01 20.44 1.96
C GLU A 105 1.04 19.33 1.74
N ARG A 106 1.81 19.42 0.64
CA ARG A 106 2.88 18.47 0.33
C ARG A 106 4.15 18.90 1.04
N SER A 107 4.56 18.13 2.04
CA SER A 107 5.88 18.29 2.62
C SER A 107 6.95 17.73 1.68
N ALA A 108 8.14 18.34 1.67
CA ALA A 108 9.26 17.83 0.88
C ALA A 108 9.60 16.39 1.31
N GLY A 109 9.82 15.49 0.34
CA GLY A 109 10.15 14.08 0.59
C GLY A 109 8.97 13.19 0.96
N GLN A 110 7.74 13.68 0.83
CA GLN A 110 6.53 12.89 1.06
C GLN A 110 5.85 12.52 -0.26
N SER A 111 5.58 11.23 -0.43
CA SER A 111 4.75 10.72 -1.52
C SER A 111 3.38 10.33 -0.99
N ARG A 112 2.31 10.65 -1.73
CA ARG A 112 0.94 10.27 -1.37
C ARG A 112 0.23 9.63 -2.55
N TYR A 113 -0.51 8.57 -2.28
CA TYR A 113 -1.22 7.80 -3.30
C TYR A 113 -2.62 7.47 -2.84
N CYS A 114 -3.59 7.65 -3.74
CA CYS A 114 -4.88 7.00 -3.63
C CYS A 114 -4.81 5.64 -4.28
N THR A 115 -5.10 4.61 -3.51
CA THR A 115 -4.99 3.24 -3.96
C THR A 115 -6.18 2.40 -3.52
N THR A 116 -6.42 1.30 -4.22
CA THR A 116 -7.41 0.30 -3.84
C THR A 116 -6.74 -1.06 -3.59
N SER A 117 -7.26 -1.82 -2.63
CA SER A 117 -6.84 -3.21 -2.39
C SER A 117 -8.07 -4.09 -2.13
N THR A 118 -7.95 -5.39 -2.37
CA THR A 118 -8.91 -6.39 -1.89
C THR A 118 -8.70 -6.73 -0.42
N GLN A 119 -7.54 -6.37 0.14
CA GLN A 119 -7.23 -6.54 1.56
C GLN A 119 -7.96 -5.50 2.41
N ASP A 120 -8.49 -5.94 3.55
CA ASP A 120 -8.99 -5.03 4.57
C ASP A 120 -7.91 -4.66 5.60
N MET A 121 -7.99 -3.43 6.11
CA MET A 121 -7.20 -2.96 7.23
C MET A 121 -7.83 -3.45 8.53
N THR A 122 -7.13 -4.30 9.25
CA THR A 122 -7.61 -4.98 10.47
C THR A 122 -7.27 -4.23 11.75
N GLY A 123 -6.41 -3.21 11.67
CA GLY A 123 -6.05 -2.36 12.81
C GLY A 123 -4.95 -1.35 12.48
N GLY A 124 -4.78 -0.37 13.37
CA GLY A 124 -3.90 0.77 13.12
C GLY A 124 -4.41 1.70 12.03
N GLY A 125 -3.57 2.62 11.58
CA GLY A 125 -3.96 3.71 10.67
C GLY A 125 -4.44 4.96 11.39
N ASP A 126 -4.23 6.12 10.76
CA ASP A 126 -4.59 7.46 11.28
C ASP A 126 -5.92 7.96 10.69
#